data_AF-A0A7C5C066-F1
#
_entry.id   AF-A0A7C5C066-F1
#
_cell.length_a   1.000
_cell.length_b   1.000
_cell.length_c   1.000
_cell.angle_alpha   90.00
_cell.angle_beta   90.00
_cell.angle_gamma   90.00
#
_symmetry.space_group_name_H-M   'P 1'
#
loop_
_entity.id
_entity.type
_entity.pdbx_description
1 polymer ?
#
loop_
_entity_poly.entity_id
_entity_poly.type
_entity_poly.pdbx_seq_one_letter_code
_entity_poly.pdbx_strand_id
1 'polypeptide(L)'
;MPVFYTQDKKELIDRIKLTTRLKIFFIMIFLILTPFIVFFLKLGEKKFSRMTIVLLLWLVSVLFFERLIRPKRLTSRIIGNFYFLFSLWESFLFVLLIYFLGGIGWIGFFYASVFLVFAFLCLEPKRAFIFSLWIIFLVGVLFFLEWQKYIPHQKFFDFDLSSDIAYLITTFIGFSGFVLVVALNLNNFSMALNKKNEEIINIYKKIEDLKNALEIRVEARKRELQELVGSLDLEVKRKKKELQEKIDELEKENKKIIERELEIVKIKKEIKELKEKLK
;
A
#
# COMPACT_ATOMS: atom_id res chain seq x y z
N MET A 1 1.90 -6.84 19.72
CA MET A 1 1.21 -5.57 19.38
C MET A 1 0.98 -5.56 17.89
N PRO A 2 -0.22 -5.25 17.36
CA PRO A 2 -0.49 -5.33 15.93
C PRO A 2 0.31 -4.24 15.19
N VAL A 3 1.08 -4.61 14.18
CA VAL A 3 2.08 -3.75 13.50
C VAL A 3 1.41 -2.71 12.58
N PHE A 4 0.09 -2.79 12.43
CA PHE A 4 -0.71 -1.74 11.78
C PHE A 4 -0.81 -0.43 12.55
N TYR A 5 -0.29 -0.36 13.77
CA TYR A 5 -0.31 0.87 14.58
C TYR A 5 1.01 1.59 14.71
N THR A 6 2.09 1.00 14.19
CA THR A 6 3.34 1.71 13.89
C THR A 6 3.31 2.22 12.45
N GLN A 7 2.19 2.81 12.03
CA GLN A 7 2.09 3.42 10.71
C GLN A 7 3.11 4.54 10.58
N ASP A 8 3.83 4.49 9.47
CA ASP A 8 4.43 5.68 8.89
C ASP A 8 3.36 6.78 8.89
N LYS A 9 3.64 7.86 9.62
CA LYS A 9 2.74 9.00 9.82
C LYS A 9 2.14 9.46 8.49
N LYS A 10 2.89 9.32 7.40
CA LYS A 10 2.48 9.65 6.05
C LYS A 10 1.31 8.79 5.57
N GLU A 11 1.37 7.47 5.74
CA GLU A 11 0.32 6.55 5.30
C GLU A 11 -1.00 6.78 6.04
N LEU A 12 -0.95 7.02 7.37
CA LEU A 12 -2.16 7.35 8.14
C LEU A 12 -2.83 8.62 7.63
N ILE A 13 -2.04 9.66 7.36
CA ILE A 13 -2.54 10.93 6.84
C ILE A 13 -3.15 10.75 5.44
N ASP A 14 -2.51 9.97 4.58
CA ASP A 14 -2.99 9.71 3.22
C ASP A 14 -4.30 8.94 3.24
N ARG A 15 -4.46 7.94 4.13
CA ARG A 15 -5.73 7.23 4.32
C ARG A 15 -6.83 8.17 4.82
N ILE A 16 -6.55 8.97 5.85
CA ILE A 16 -7.52 9.94 6.38
C ILE A 16 -7.94 10.93 5.28
N LYS A 17 -7.00 11.44 4.48
CA LYS A 17 -7.31 12.35 3.36
C LYS A 17 -8.15 11.67 2.30
N LEU A 18 -7.83 10.43 1.92
CA LEU A 18 -8.61 9.67 0.95
C LEU A 18 -10.05 9.49 1.45
N THR A 19 -10.24 9.06 2.70
CA THR A 19 -11.57 8.90 3.30
C THR A 19 -12.31 10.22 3.42
N THR A 20 -11.62 11.31 3.76
CA THR A 20 -12.21 12.67 3.81
C THR A 20 -12.72 13.09 2.42
N ARG A 21 -11.93 12.87 1.37
CA ARG A 21 -12.34 13.15 -0.02
C ARG A 21 -13.53 12.30 -0.46
N LEU A 22 -13.53 11.02 -0.13
CA LEU A 22 -14.66 10.14 -0.40
C LEU A 22 -15.93 10.62 0.31
N LYS A 23 -15.83 11.03 1.59
CA LYS A 23 -16.95 11.61 2.33
C LYS A 23 -17.48 12.88 1.65
N ILE A 24 -16.61 13.80 1.25
CA ILE A 24 -17.00 15.01 0.50
C ILE A 24 -17.74 14.61 -0.77
N PHE A 25 -17.20 13.66 -1.54
CA PHE A 25 -17.84 13.17 -2.76
C PHE A 25 -19.24 12.59 -2.51
N PHE A 26 -19.41 11.76 -1.47
CA PHE A 26 -20.72 11.25 -1.07
C PHE A 26 -21.68 12.36 -0.65
N ILE A 27 -21.23 13.33 0.15
CA ILE A 27 -22.05 14.48 0.57
C ILE A 27 -22.48 15.31 -0.65
N MET A 28 -21.59 15.53 -1.61
CA MET A 28 -21.91 16.25 -2.86
C MET A 28 -22.93 15.48 -3.70
N ILE A 29 -22.80 14.16 -3.83
CA ILE A 29 -23.81 13.31 -4.49
C ILE A 29 -25.15 13.46 -3.80
N PHE A 30 -25.19 13.41 -2.45
CA PHE A 30 -26.43 13.57 -1.71
C PHE A 30 -27.03 14.97 -1.86
N LEU A 31 -26.21 16.03 -1.85
CA LEU A 31 -26.69 17.40 -2.10
C LEU A 31 -27.33 17.55 -3.49
N ILE A 32 -26.82 16.85 -4.52
CA ILE A 32 -27.39 16.85 -5.87
C ILE A 32 -28.65 15.98 -5.96
N LEU A 33 -28.66 14.81 -5.30
CA LEU A 33 -29.79 13.88 -5.30
C LEU A 33 -30.98 14.41 -4.50
N THR A 34 -30.75 15.13 -3.40
CA THR A 34 -31.83 15.61 -2.52
C THR A 34 -32.89 16.44 -3.28
N PRO A 35 -32.56 17.46 -4.09
CA PRO A 35 -33.57 18.21 -4.84
C PRO A 35 -34.29 17.34 -5.88
N PHE A 36 -33.59 16.38 -6.49
CA PHE A 36 -34.19 15.44 -7.43
C PHE A 36 -35.24 14.56 -6.75
N ILE A 37 -34.91 14.00 -5.58
CA ILE A 37 -35.83 13.18 -4.78
C ILE A 37 -37.04 14.02 -4.35
N VAL A 38 -36.84 15.26 -3.91
CA VAL A 38 -37.92 16.16 -3.49
C VAL A 38 -38.85 16.50 -4.65
N PHE A 39 -38.29 16.78 -5.83
CA PHE A 39 -39.07 17.05 -7.05
C PHE A 39 -39.92 15.84 -7.45
N PHE A 40 -39.34 14.64 -7.47
CA PHE A 40 -40.04 13.42 -7.88
C PHE A 40 -41.07 12.92 -6.85
N LEU A 41 -40.75 13.00 -5.55
CA LEU A 41 -41.61 12.50 -4.48
C LEU A 41 -42.59 13.55 -3.94
N LYS A 42 -42.59 14.78 -4.49
CA LYS A 42 -43.43 15.91 -4.03
C LYS A 42 -43.32 16.14 -2.51
N LEU A 43 -42.11 15.97 -1.96
CA LEU A 43 -41.88 16.16 -0.54
C LEU A 43 -42.05 17.64 -0.17
N GLY A 44 -42.67 17.94 0.97
CA GLY A 44 -42.91 19.31 1.40
C GLY A 44 -41.61 20.12 1.55
N GLU A 45 -41.61 21.35 1.03
CA GLU A 45 -40.44 22.25 0.96
C GLU A 45 -39.72 22.43 2.31
N LYS A 46 -40.47 22.40 3.42
CA LYS A 46 -39.91 22.52 4.78
C LYS A 46 -38.98 21.36 5.13
N LYS A 47 -39.27 20.11 4.72
CA LYS A 47 -38.42 18.94 5.01
C LYS A 47 -37.11 19.02 4.22
N PHE A 48 -37.20 19.45 2.96
CA PHE A 48 -36.04 19.64 2.09
C PHE A 48 -35.02 20.62 2.69
N SER A 49 -35.49 21.80 3.14
CA SER A 49 -34.61 22.82 3.71
C SER A 49 -33.77 22.30 4.89
N ARG A 50 -34.37 21.48 5.78
CA ARG A 50 -33.69 20.93 6.95
C ARG A 50 -32.61 19.92 6.58
N MET A 51 -32.89 19.01 5.65
CA MET A 51 -31.89 18.02 5.18
C MET A 51 -30.69 18.71 4.54
N THR A 52 -30.95 19.70 3.68
CA THR A 52 -29.90 20.46 3.01
C THR A 52 -29.03 21.21 4.02
N ILE A 53 -29.62 21.80 5.06
CA ILE A 53 -28.87 22.46 6.14
C ILE A 53 -27.97 21.45 6.87
N VAL A 54 -28.45 20.26 7.20
CA VAL A 54 -27.63 19.22 7.87
C VAL A 54 -26.48 18.75 6.96
N LEU A 55 -26.75 18.53 5.67
CA LEU A 55 -25.70 18.16 4.69
C LEU A 55 -24.65 19.27 4.53
N LEU A 56 -25.06 20.53 4.47
CA LEU A 56 -24.14 21.66 4.41
C LEU A 56 -23.31 21.79 5.70
N LEU A 57 -23.94 21.62 6.87
CA LEU A 57 -23.24 21.62 8.14
C LEU A 57 -22.21 20.49 8.21
N TRP A 58 -22.57 19.31 7.70
CA TRP A 58 -21.66 18.18 7.61
C TRP A 58 -20.51 18.46 6.64
N LEU A 59 -20.78 19.03 5.46
CA LEU A 59 -19.74 19.44 4.51
C LEU A 59 -18.75 20.44 5.12
N VAL A 60 -19.27 21.47 5.80
CA VAL A 60 -18.44 22.48 6.49
C VAL A 60 -17.58 21.81 7.58
N SER A 61 -18.16 20.89 8.35
CA SER A 61 -17.44 20.12 9.38
C SER A 61 -16.29 19.31 8.77
N VAL A 62 -16.51 18.64 7.65
CA VAL A 62 -15.49 17.85 6.94
C VAL A 62 -14.39 18.72 6.35
N LEU A 63 -14.73 19.83 5.70
CA LEU A 63 -13.76 20.77 5.15
C LEU A 63 -12.92 21.45 6.25
N PHE A 64 -13.55 21.80 7.38
CA PHE A 64 -12.86 22.34 8.55
C PHE A 64 -11.85 21.33 9.09
N PHE A 65 -12.25 20.06 9.20
CA PHE A 65 -11.39 18.99 9.65
C PHE A 65 -10.19 18.74 8.71
N GLU A 66 -10.41 18.74 7.39
CA GLU A 66 -9.34 18.61 6.39
C GLU A 66 -8.30 19.73 6.56
N ARG A 67 -8.77 20.96 6.81
CA ARG A 67 -7.90 22.14 7.01
C ARG A 67 -7.11 22.06 8.31
N LEU A 68 -7.65 21.39 9.34
CA LEU A 68 -7.06 21.26 10.66
C LEU A 68 -5.99 20.16 10.72
N ILE A 69 -6.12 19.09 9.93
CA ILE A 69 -5.06 18.07 9.76
C ILE A 69 -3.94 18.63 8.88
N ARG A 70 -3.14 19.54 9.44
CA ARG A 70 -1.89 19.98 8.83
C ARG A 70 -0.75 19.01 9.22
N PRO A 71 -0.04 18.41 8.25
CA PRO A 71 0.89 17.31 8.49
C PRO A 71 2.13 17.68 9.34
N LYS A 72 2.44 18.97 9.50
CA LYS A 72 3.75 19.42 9.98
C LYS A 72 3.99 19.33 11.49
N ARG A 73 2.98 19.16 12.36
CA ARG A 73 3.18 19.28 13.83
C ARG A 73 2.66 18.16 14.73
N LEU A 74 1.86 17.22 14.21
CA LEU A 74 1.17 16.24 15.07
C LEU A 74 1.80 14.83 15.00
N THR A 75 1.83 14.13 16.12
CA THR A 75 2.20 12.71 16.24
C THR A 75 1.08 11.81 15.73
N SER A 76 1.38 10.64 15.15
CA SER A 76 0.38 9.71 14.60
C SER A 76 -0.74 9.36 15.61
N ARG A 77 -0.38 9.18 16.90
CA ARG A 77 -1.36 8.91 17.96
C ARG A 77 -2.35 10.06 18.18
N ILE A 78 -1.88 11.31 18.12
CA ILE A 78 -2.72 12.50 18.30
C ILE A 78 -3.66 12.65 17.09
N ILE A 79 -3.14 12.43 15.88
CA ILE A 79 -3.95 12.46 14.64
C ILE A 79 -5.07 11.41 14.72
N GLY A 80 -4.74 10.18 15.13
CA GLY A 80 -5.72 9.11 15.30
C GLY A 80 -6.79 9.40 16.36
N ASN A 81 -6.40 9.98 17.51
CA ASN A 81 -7.37 10.40 18.54
C ASN A 81 -8.27 11.53 18.03
N PHE A 82 -7.70 12.51 17.33
CA PHE A 82 -8.44 13.63 16.79
C PHE A 82 -9.44 13.18 15.71
N TYR A 83 -9.02 12.28 14.81
CA TYR A 83 -9.92 11.67 13.83
C TYR A 83 -11.04 10.85 14.48
N PHE A 84 -10.74 10.14 15.57
CA PHE A 84 -11.75 9.42 16.34
C PHE A 84 -12.80 10.35 16.93
N LEU A 85 -12.38 11.42 17.61
CA LEU A 85 -13.30 12.44 18.15
C LEU A 85 -14.13 13.10 17.06
N PHE A 86 -13.51 13.41 15.92
CA PHE A 86 -14.22 13.95 14.77
C PHE A 86 -15.26 12.96 14.22
N SER A 87 -14.93 11.67 14.15
CA SER A 87 -15.88 10.63 13.72
C SER A 87 -17.07 10.50 14.69
N LEU A 88 -16.83 10.64 16.00
CA LEU A 88 -17.91 10.71 16.99
C LEU A 88 -18.79 11.93 16.76
N TRP A 89 -18.21 13.09 16.49
CA TRP A 89 -18.97 14.29 16.13
C TRP A 89 -19.81 14.10 14.87
N GLU A 90 -19.21 13.57 13.80
CA GLU A 90 -19.94 13.30 12.54
C GLU A 90 -21.09 12.32 12.73
N SER A 91 -20.97 11.35 13.65
CA SER A 91 -22.05 10.41 13.92
C SER A 91 -23.32 11.08 14.46
N PHE A 92 -23.21 12.25 15.12
CA PHE A 92 -24.38 13.04 15.50
C PHE A 92 -25.09 13.64 14.29
N LEU A 93 -24.34 14.24 13.37
CA LEU A 93 -24.90 14.79 12.12
C LEU A 93 -25.55 13.69 11.29
N PHE A 94 -24.94 12.52 11.29
CA PHE A 94 -25.45 11.33 10.65
C PHE A 94 -26.78 10.87 11.26
N VAL A 95 -26.89 10.78 12.59
CA VAL A 95 -28.15 10.40 13.25
C VAL A 95 -29.24 11.45 13.02
N LEU A 96 -28.89 12.74 12.98
CA LEU A 96 -29.82 13.80 12.57
C LEU A 96 -30.30 13.62 11.12
N LEU A 97 -29.42 13.20 10.22
CA LEU A 97 -29.77 12.91 8.83
C LEU A 97 -30.72 11.71 8.73
N ILE A 98 -30.47 10.63 9.49
CA ILE A 98 -31.38 9.49 9.62
C ILE A 98 -32.76 9.96 10.09
N TYR A 99 -32.81 10.76 11.16
CA TYR A 99 -34.06 11.32 11.68
C TYR A 99 -34.86 12.04 10.60
N PHE A 100 -34.23 12.92 9.81
CA PHE A 100 -34.93 13.64 8.75
C PHE A 100 -35.36 12.74 7.59
N LEU A 101 -34.60 11.69 7.26
CA LEU A 101 -34.88 10.75 6.17
C LEU A 101 -36.04 9.78 6.44
N GLY A 102 -36.76 9.96 7.54
CA GLY A 102 -37.84 9.05 7.94
C GLY A 102 -37.53 8.22 9.17
N GLY A 103 -36.49 8.60 9.91
CA GLY A 103 -36.04 7.90 11.10
C GLY A 103 -35.63 6.46 10.81
N ILE A 104 -36.33 5.54 11.44
CA ILE A 104 -35.93 4.16 11.71
C ILE A 104 -36.03 3.23 10.48
N GLY A 105 -36.47 3.75 9.34
CA GLY A 105 -36.58 2.97 8.11
C GLY A 105 -35.26 2.31 7.67
N TRP A 106 -35.38 1.28 6.85
CA TRP A 106 -34.26 0.47 6.31
C TRP A 106 -33.17 1.31 5.63
N ILE A 107 -33.48 2.51 5.18
CA ILE A 107 -32.51 3.45 4.60
C ILE A 107 -31.37 3.73 5.59
N GLY A 108 -31.66 3.90 6.88
CA GLY A 108 -30.62 4.14 7.91
C GLY A 108 -29.58 3.02 8.01
N PHE A 109 -29.94 1.77 7.69
CA PHE A 109 -29.04 0.61 7.74
C PHE A 109 -27.96 0.70 6.66
N PHE A 110 -28.35 1.06 5.43
CA PHE A 110 -27.41 1.23 4.32
C PHE A 110 -26.42 2.36 4.59
N TYR A 111 -26.92 3.45 5.14
CA TYR A 111 -26.08 4.58 5.51
C TYR A 111 -25.12 4.23 6.65
N ALA A 112 -25.59 3.47 7.64
CA ALA A 112 -24.77 3.05 8.77
C ALA A 112 -23.66 2.10 8.32
N SER A 113 -23.94 1.19 7.38
CA SER A 113 -22.91 0.27 6.86
C SER A 113 -21.78 1.02 6.16
N VAL A 114 -22.10 1.99 5.30
CA VAL A 114 -21.09 2.83 4.62
C VAL A 114 -20.26 3.60 5.64
N PHE A 115 -20.90 4.16 6.67
CA PHE A 115 -20.20 4.91 7.72
C PHE A 115 -19.28 4.02 8.57
N LEU A 116 -19.73 2.81 8.88
CA LEU A 116 -18.91 1.79 9.57
C LEU A 116 -17.72 1.36 8.71
N VAL A 117 -17.89 1.14 7.41
CA VAL A 117 -16.78 0.82 6.51
C VAL A 117 -15.71 1.91 6.57
N PHE A 118 -16.09 3.20 6.52
CA PHE A 118 -15.14 4.30 6.66
C PHE A 118 -14.46 4.35 8.03
N ALA A 119 -15.19 4.04 9.11
CA ALA A 119 -14.64 3.98 10.44
C ALA A 119 -13.59 2.85 10.56
N PHE A 120 -13.91 1.64 10.13
CA PHE A 120 -13.01 0.46 10.20
C PHE A 120 -11.80 0.55 9.26
N LEU A 121 -11.88 1.32 8.16
CA LEU A 121 -10.74 1.61 7.29
C LEU A 121 -9.70 2.54 7.93
N CYS A 122 -10.14 3.46 8.79
CA CYS A 122 -9.28 4.52 9.34
C CYS A 122 -8.90 4.34 10.81
N LEU A 123 -9.76 3.69 11.60
CA LEU A 123 -9.62 3.57 13.04
C LEU A 123 -9.03 2.23 13.46
N GLU A 124 -8.48 2.21 14.69
CA GLU A 124 -8.09 0.96 15.36
C GLU A 124 -9.28 0.03 15.42
N PRO A 125 -9.14 -1.28 15.20
CA PRO A 125 -10.28 -2.19 15.29
C PRO A 125 -11.03 -2.06 16.63
N LYS A 126 -10.28 -1.83 17.73
CA LYS A 126 -10.86 -1.52 19.05
C LYS A 126 -11.68 -0.23 19.07
N ARG A 127 -11.17 0.85 18.46
CA ARG A 127 -11.86 2.15 18.40
C ARG A 127 -13.04 2.12 17.43
N ALA A 128 -12.92 1.43 16.30
CA ALA A 128 -13.99 1.20 15.35
C ALA A 128 -15.14 0.42 16.00
N PHE A 129 -14.83 -0.56 16.85
CA PHE A 129 -15.83 -1.27 17.64
C PHE A 129 -16.52 -0.38 18.68
N ILE A 130 -15.76 0.44 19.43
CA ILE A 130 -16.34 1.46 20.33
C ILE A 130 -17.23 2.41 19.54
N PHE A 131 -16.79 2.82 18.35
CA PHE A 131 -17.54 3.68 17.46
C PHE A 131 -18.85 3.02 16.97
N SER A 132 -18.86 1.71 16.67
CA SER A 132 -20.11 1.01 16.34
C SER A 132 -21.09 0.95 17.50
N LEU A 133 -20.60 0.73 18.74
CA LEU A 133 -21.43 0.80 19.95
C LEU A 133 -21.98 2.21 20.17
N TRP A 134 -21.17 3.23 19.87
CA TRP A 134 -21.59 4.62 19.93
C TRP A 134 -22.72 4.94 18.95
N ILE A 135 -22.66 4.44 17.72
CA ILE A 135 -23.77 4.58 16.76
C ILE A 135 -25.04 3.91 17.30
N ILE A 136 -24.93 2.67 17.81
CA ILE A 136 -26.08 1.96 18.41
C ILE A 136 -26.68 2.78 19.55
N PHE A 137 -25.83 3.35 20.41
CA PHE A 137 -26.26 4.22 21.50
C PHE A 137 -26.98 5.48 21.00
N LEU A 138 -26.40 6.22 20.06
CA LEU A 138 -27.02 7.44 19.53
C LEU A 138 -28.36 7.16 18.83
N VAL A 139 -28.42 6.08 18.05
CA VAL A 139 -29.67 5.63 17.45
C VAL A 139 -30.67 5.24 18.54
N GLY A 140 -30.25 4.47 19.56
CA GLY A 140 -31.11 4.14 20.70
C GLY A 140 -31.66 5.36 21.44
N VAL A 141 -30.87 6.42 21.60
CA VAL A 141 -31.32 7.71 22.15
C VAL A 141 -32.37 8.36 21.24
N LEU A 142 -32.15 8.37 19.92
CA LEU A 142 -33.14 8.86 18.97
C LEU A 142 -34.47 8.10 19.09
N PHE A 143 -34.41 6.76 19.15
CA PHE A 143 -35.58 5.89 19.36
C PHE A 143 -36.32 6.24 20.66
N PHE A 144 -35.58 6.42 21.75
CA PHE A 144 -36.16 6.75 23.04
C PHE A 144 -36.86 8.11 23.02
N LEU A 145 -36.26 9.11 22.35
CA LEU A 145 -36.84 10.46 22.20
C LEU A 145 -38.09 10.47 21.32
N GLU A 146 -38.11 9.68 20.24
CA GLU A 146 -39.31 9.50 19.41
C GLU A 146 -40.43 8.78 20.18
N TRP A 147 -40.10 7.73 20.93
CA TRP A 147 -41.07 6.98 21.74
C TRP A 147 -41.73 7.85 22.81
N GLN A 148 -40.95 8.69 23.49
CA GLN A 148 -41.44 9.67 24.47
C GLN A 148 -42.17 10.86 23.84
N LYS A 149 -42.24 10.94 22.51
CA LYS A 149 -42.84 12.04 21.74
C LYS A 149 -42.20 13.42 22.00
N TYR A 150 -40.98 13.47 22.55
CA TYR A 150 -40.20 14.71 22.65
C TYR A 150 -39.88 15.27 21.26
N ILE A 151 -39.71 14.37 20.29
CA ILE A 151 -39.43 14.70 18.90
C ILE A 151 -40.54 14.07 18.04
N PRO A 152 -41.15 14.83 17.11
CA PRO A 152 -42.17 14.28 16.23
C PRO A 152 -41.56 13.30 15.23
N HIS A 153 -42.15 12.11 15.10
CA HIS A 153 -41.74 11.15 14.09
C HIS A 153 -41.94 11.72 12.69
N GLN A 154 -40.88 11.69 11.87
CA GLN A 154 -40.94 12.16 10.49
C GLN A 154 -41.35 11.00 9.59
N LYS A 155 -42.58 11.01 9.07
CA LYS A 155 -42.98 10.04 8.03
C LYS A 155 -42.31 10.41 6.71
N PHE A 156 -41.53 9.49 6.13
CA PHE A 156 -40.98 9.63 4.78
C PHE A 156 -41.84 8.88 3.75
N PHE A 157 -42.44 7.76 4.17
CA PHE A 157 -43.44 7.02 3.43
C PHE A 157 -44.76 7.05 4.20
N ASP A 158 -45.90 6.93 3.52
CA ASP A 158 -47.25 6.98 4.13
C ASP A 158 -47.61 5.75 4.99
N PHE A 159 -46.64 4.90 5.31
CA PHE A 159 -46.85 3.74 6.17
C PHE A 159 -46.91 4.17 7.64
N ASP A 160 -48.06 3.96 8.30
CA ASP A 160 -48.28 4.32 9.70
C ASP A 160 -47.74 3.29 10.72
N LEU A 161 -46.71 2.53 10.34
CA LEU A 161 -46.12 1.49 11.21
C LEU A 161 -45.33 2.06 12.39
N SER A 162 -44.99 3.35 12.36
CA SER A 162 -44.19 4.01 13.39
C SER A 162 -44.88 4.14 14.75
N SER A 163 -46.20 3.95 14.80
CA SER A 163 -46.99 4.06 16.03
C SER A 163 -46.96 2.77 16.87
N ASP A 164 -46.52 1.65 16.29
CA ASP A 164 -46.43 0.37 16.98
C ASP A 164 -45.08 0.22 17.70
N ILE A 165 -45.13 0.07 19.03
CA ILE A 165 -43.96 -0.17 19.88
C ILE A 165 -43.22 -1.45 19.43
N ALA A 166 -43.94 -2.47 18.97
CA ALA A 166 -43.33 -3.70 18.47
C ALA A 166 -42.47 -3.45 17.23
N TYR A 167 -42.93 -2.57 16.31
CA TYR A 167 -42.16 -2.19 15.13
C TYR A 167 -40.87 -1.43 15.51
N LEU A 168 -40.95 -0.51 16.47
CA LEU A 168 -39.77 0.21 16.96
C LEU A 168 -38.75 -0.74 17.60
N ILE A 169 -39.19 -1.61 18.51
CA ILE A 169 -38.30 -2.57 19.19
C ILE A 169 -37.65 -3.51 18.18
N THR A 170 -38.43 -4.10 17.27
CA THR A 170 -37.92 -5.04 16.27
C THR A 170 -36.93 -4.36 15.33
N THR A 171 -37.18 -3.13 14.90
CA THR A 171 -36.25 -2.40 14.02
C THR A 171 -34.98 -2.00 14.76
N PHE A 172 -35.06 -1.61 16.03
CA PHE A 172 -33.87 -1.31 16.84
C PHE A 172 -33.00 -2.56 17.05
N ILE A 173 -33.62 -3.69 17.38
CA ILE A 173 -32.90 -4.98 17.53
C ILE A 173 -32.28 -5.38 16.20
N GLY A 174 -33.03 -5.28 15.10
CA GLY A 174 -32.53 -5.56 13.75
C GLY A 174 -31.35 -4.67 13.37
N PHE A 175 -31.44 -3.36 13.63
CA PHE A 175 -30.37 -2.39 13.38
C PHE A 175 -29.14 -2.69 14.21
N SER A 176 -29.30 -2.90 15.51
CA SER A 176 -28.20 -3.21 16.41
C SER A 176 -27.51 -4.51 16.02
N GLY A 177 -28.30 -5.56 15.74
CA GLY A 177 -27.79 -6.84 15.24
C GLY A 177 -27.03 -6.70 13.93
N PHE A 178 -27.58 -5.96 12.97
CA PHE A 178 -26.92 -5.70 11.69
C PHE A 178 -25.60 -4.95 11.86
N VAL A 179 -25.58 -3.86 12.64
CA VAL A 179 -24.37 -3.08 12.93
C VAL A 179 -23.30 -3.96 13.59
N LEU A 180 -23.67 -4.80 14.55
CA LEU A 180 -22.74 -5.72 15.20
C LEU A 180 -22.18 -6.76 14.23
N VAL A 181 -23.03 -7.38 13.40
CA VAL A 181 -22.58 -8.35 12.39
C VAL A 181 -21.60 -7.68 11.42
N VAL A 182 -21.93 -6.49 10.91
CA VAL A 182 -21.03 -5.73 10.01
C VAL A 182 -19.72 -5.39 10.72
N ALA A 183 -19.77 -4.91 11.96
CA ALA A 183 -18.60 -4.57 12.75
C ALA A 183 -17.69 -5.79 13.00
N LEU A 184 -18.26 -6.96 13.30
CA LEU A 184 -17.49 -8.20 13.50
C LEU A 184 -16.83 -8.67 12.20
N ASN A 185 -17.56 -8.62 11.08
CA ASN A 185 -17.01 -8.99 9.78
C ASN A 185 -15.87 -8.04 9.36
N LEU A 186 -16.07 -6.72 9.52
CA LEU A 186 -15.05 -5.72 9.24
C LEU A 186 -13.83 -5.88 10.15
N ASN A 187 -14.02 -6.19 11.44
CA ASN A 187 -12.92 -6.46 12.36
C ASN A 187 -12.08 -7.67 11.91
N ASN A 188 -12.74 -8.78 11.55
CA ASN A 188 -12.06 -9.98 11.06
C ASN A 188 -11.31 -9.72 9.76
N PHE A 189 -11.94 -8.98 8.84
CA PHE A 189 -11.34 -8.58 7.57
C PHE A 189 -10.11 -7.69 7.78
N SER A 190 -10.21 -6.66 8.65
CA SER A 190 -9.09 -5.80 9.01
C SER A 190 -7.96 -6.60 9.65
N MET A 191 -8.25 -7.56 10.55
CA MET A 191 -7.22 -8.42 11.14
C MET A 191 -6.52 -9.31 10.09
N ALA A 192 -7.29 -9.89 9.16
CA ALA A 192 -6.75 -10.72 8.09
C ALA A 192 -5.87 -9.91 7.11
N LEU A 193 -6.33 -8.73 6.70
CA LEU A 193 -5.54 -7.79 5.91
C LEU A 193 -4.26 -7.41 6.65
N ASN A 194 -4.36 -7.21 7.97
CA ASN A 194 -3.21 -6.80 8.75
C ASN A 194 -2.12 -7.86 8.77
N LYS A 195 -2.51 -9.11 9.01
CA LYS A 195 -1.59 -10.24 8.96
C LYS A 195 -0.94 -10.39 7.59
N LYS A 196 -1.70 -10.21 6.51
CA LYS A 196 -1.19 -10.32 5.14
C LYS A 196 -0.17 -9.24 4.81
N ASN A 197 -0.39 -8.00 5.24
CA ASN A 197 0.58 -6.94 5.04
C ASN A 197 1.86 -7.15 5.87
N GLU A 198 1.74 -7.66 7.11
CA GLU A 198 2.92 -8.04 7.91
C GLU A 198 3.75 -9.15 7.23
N GLU A 199 3.07 -10.16 6.66
CA GLU A 199 3.70 -11.20 5.84
C GLU A 199 4.43 -10.59 4.62
N ILE A 200 3.79 -9.67 3.90
CA ILE A 200 4.38 -8.99 2.73
C ILE A 200 5.62 -8.20 3.13
N ILE A 201 5.57 -7.39 4.19
CA ILE A 201 6.72 -6.60 4.67
C ILE A 201 7.90 -7.52 5.02
N ASN A 202 7.63 -8.64 5.70
CA ASN A 202 8.66 -9.61 6.04
C ASN A 202 9.26 -10.29 4.80
N ILE A 203 8.45 -10.59 3.79
CA ILE A 203 8.93 -11.15 2.51
C ILE A 203 9.82 -10.13 1.80
N TYR A 204 9.41 -8.86 1.69
CA TYR A 204 10.24 -7.81 1.09
C TYR A 204 11.58 -7.66 1.80
N LYS A 205 11.59 -7.69 3.15
CA LYS A 205 12.82 -7.63 3.92
C LYS A 205 13.75 -8.82 3.62
N LYS A 206 13.20 -10.04 3.57
CA LYS A 206 13.98 -11.24 3.21
C LYS A 206 14.54 -11.16 1.78
N ILE A 207 13.76 -10.63 0.84
CA ILE A 207 14.22 -10.44 -0.55
C ILE A 207 15.39 -9.44 -0.58
N GLU A 208 15.29 -8.33 0.15
CA GLU A 208 16.36 -7.33 0.22
C GLU A 208 17.64 -7.90 0.87
N ASP A 209 17.50 -8.64 1.97
CA ASP A 209 18.62 -9.30 2.63
C ASP A 209 19.31 -10.33 1.71
N LEU A 210 18.52 -11.12 0.97
CA LEU A 210 19.03 -12.08 -0.02
C LEU A 210 19.72 -11.40 -1.20
N LYS A 211 19.16 -10.28 -1.69
CA LYS A 211 19.75 -9.49 -2.76
C LYS A 211 21.12 -8.93 -2.33
N ASN A 212 21.21 -8.33 -1.15
CA ASN A 212 22.47 -7.82 -0.60
C ASN A 212 23.52 -8.93 -0.45
N ALA A 213 23.11 -10.10 0.08
CA ALA A 213 24.01 -11.25 0.20
C ALA A 213 24.49 -11.77 -1.17
N LEU A 214 23.61 -11.75 -2.18
CA LEU A 214 23.95 -12.13 -3.54
C LEU A 214 24.92 -11.15 -4.20
N GLU A 215 24.69 -9.84 -4.03
CA GLU A 215 25.59 -8.78 -4.53
C GLU A 215 27.00 -8.93 -3.96
N ILE A 216 27.13 -9.15 -2.66
CA ILE A 216 28.42 -9.40 -2.01
C ILE A 216 29.11 -10.65 -2.61
N ARG A 217 28.36 -11.74 -2.82
CA ARG A 217 28.91 -12.97 -3.40
C ARG A 217 29.35 -12.77 -4.86
N VAL A 218 28.58 -12.02 -5.65
CA VAL A 218 28.91 -11.71 -7.05
C VAL A 218 30.16 -10.84 -7.12
N GLU A 219 30.29 -9.84 -6.26
CA GLU A 219 31.50 -9.03 -6.18
C GLU A 219 32.72 -9.84 -5.78
N ALA A 220 32.61 -10.72 -4.79
CA ALA A 220 33.69 -11.61 -4.40
C ALA A 220 34.13 -12.52 -5.56
N ARG A 221 33.18 -13.16 -6.25
CA ARG A 221 33.45 -13.99 -7.43
C ARG A 221 34.09 -13.20 -8.57
N LYS A 222 33.68 -11.94 -8.76
CA LYS A 222 34.25 -11.06 -9.78
C LYS A 222 35.71 -10.74 -9.47
N ARG A 223 36.06 -10.48 -8.20
CA ARG A 223 37.45 -10.25 -7.78
C ARG A 223 38.31 -11.51 -7.96
N GLU A 224 37.81 -12.67 -7.51
CA GLU A 224 38.50 -13.96 -7.73
C GLU A 224 38.79 -14.21 -9.21
N LEU A 225 37.82 -13.98 -10.09
CA LEU A 225 38.01 -14.13 -11.54
C LEU A 225 39.03 -13.14 -12.10
N GLN A 226 39.04 -11.89 -11.63
CA GLN A 226 40.02 -10.89 -12.06
C GLN A 226 41.45 -11.27 -11.64
N GLU A 227 41.63 -11.76 -10.41
CA GLU A 227 42.92 -12.26 -9.93
C GLU A 227 43.38 -13.46 -10.75
N LEU A 228 42.48 -14.41 -11.03
CA LEU A 228 42.79 -15.57 -11.86
C LEU A 228 43.22 -15.16 -13.28
N VAL A 229 42.47 -14.27 -13.93
CA VAL A 229 42.80 -13.75 -15.27
C VAL A 229 44.15 -13.02 -15.25
N GLY A 230 44.43 -12.22 -14.23
CA GLY A 230 45.72 -11.54 -14.08
C GLY A 230 46.89 -12.53 -13.93
N SER A 231 46.72 -13.60 -13.13
CA SER A 231 47.74 -14.63 -12.97
C SER A 231 48.00 -15.42 -14.25
N LEU A 232 46.94 -15.76 -15.00
CA LEU A 232 47.04 -16.46 -16.28
C LEU A 232 47.72 -15.59 -17.34
N ASP A 233 47.44 -14.28 -17.41
CA ASP A 233 48.10 -13.39 -18.36
C ASP A 233 49.62 -13.28 -18.10
N LEU A 234 50.03 -13.23 -16.83
CA LEU A 234 51.44 -13.28 -16.45
C LEU A 234 52.10 -14.60 -16.86
N GLU A 235 51.42 -15.73 -16.65
CA GLU A 235 51.93 -17.04 -17.03
C GLU A 235 52.06 -17.20 -18.55
N VAL A 236 51.07 -16.74 -19.31
CA VAL A 236 51.10 -16.71 -20.78
C VAL A 236 52.25 -15.84 -21.27
N LYS A 237 52.45 -14.65 -20.71
CA LYS A 237 53.59 -13.77 -21.05
C LYS A 237 54.93 -14.44 -20.77
N ARG A 238 55.08 -15.09 -19.60
CA ARG A 238 56.28 -15.84 -19.24
C ARG A 238 56.54 -16.96 -20.25
N LYS A 239 55.53 -17.78 -20.54
CA LYS A 239 55.62 -18.89 -21.51
C LYS A 239 55.95 -18.41 -22.91
N LYS A 240 55.36 -17.30 -23.34
CA LYS A 240 55.67 -16.68 -24.65
C LYS A 240 57.14 -16.24 -24.72
N LYS A 241 57.67 -15.66 -23.64
CA LYS A 241 59.07 -15.26 -23.56
C LYS A 241 60.02 -16.48 -23.58
N GLU A 242 59.74 -17.50 -22.75
CA GLU A 242 60.49 -18.76 -22.74
C GLU A 242 60.52 -19.42 -24.13
N LEU A 243 59.38 -19.43 -24.83
CA LEU A 243 59.29 -19.98 -26.19
C LEU A 243 60.08 -19.15 -27.20
N GLN A 244 60.03 -17.82 -27.11
CA GLN A 244 60.80 -16.95 -28.01
C GLN A 244 62.30 -17.15 -27.81
N GLU A 245 62.77 -17.22 -26.56
CA GLU A 245 64.19 -17.49 -26.26
C GLU A 245 64.63 -18.85 -26.84
N LYS A 246 63.80 -19.89 -26.73
CA LYS A 246 64.07 -21.19 -27.37
C LYS A 246 64.10 -21.12 -28.90
N ILE A 247 63.20 -20.34 -29.51
CA ILE A 247 63.21 -20.13 -30.97
C ILE A 247 64.53 -19.47 -31.39
N ASP A 248 64.94 -18.41 -30.68
CA ASP A 248 66.18 -17.67 -30.98
C ASP A 248 67.44 -18.55 -30.80
N GLU A 249 67.44 -19.44 -29.79
CA GLU A 249 68.49 -20.45 -29.61
C GLU A 249 68.55 -21.45 -30.77
N LEU A 250 67.40 -22.01 -31.15
CA LEU A 250 67.29 -22.94 -32.28
C LEU A 250 67.71 -22.29 -33.60
N GLU A 251 67.37 -21.02 -33.83
CA GLU A 251 67.81 -20.27 -35.01
C GLU A 251 69.33 -20.08 -35.02
N LYS A 252 69.95 -19.77 -33.88
CA LYS A 252 71.42 -19.67 -33.76
C LYS A 252 72.10 -21.01 -34.01
N GLU A 253 71.56 -22.11 -33.48
CA GLU A 253 72.08 -23.45 -33.73
C GLU A 253 71.96 -23.83 -35.20
N ASN A 254 70.79 -23.61 -35.82
CA ASN A 254 70.58 -23.86 -37.24
C ASN A 254 71.53 -23.03 -38.11
N LYS A 255 71.77 -21.76 -37.77
CA LYS A 255 72.74 -20.92 -38.49
C LYS A 255 74.14 -21.52 -38.45
N LYS A 256 74.60 -22.00 -37.28
CA LYS A 256 75.90 -22.68 -37.15
C LYS A 256 75.97 -23.97 -37.97
N ILE A 257 74.87 -24.73 -38.04
CA ILE A 257 74.79 -25.95 -38.85
C ILE A 257 74.94 -25.60 -40.33
N ILE A 258 74.20 -24.60 -40.83
CA ILE A 258 74.28 -24.13 -42.22
C ILE A 258 75.70 -23.64 -42.55
N GLU A 259 76.35 -22.89 -41.65
CA GLU A 259 77.74 -22.44 -41.82
C GLU A 259 78.71 -23.63 -41.96
N ARG A 260 78.57 -24.65 -41.10
CA ARG A 260 79.37 -25.88 -41.19
C ARG A 260 79.10 -26.64 -42.48
N GLU A 261 77.86 -26.73 -42.93
CA GLU A 261 77.51 -27.38 -44.19
C GLU A 261 78.14 -26.65 -45.39
N LEU A 262 78.08 -25.31 -45.42
CA LEU A 262 78.74 -24.49 -46.45
C LEU A 262 80.26 -24.69 -46.47
N GLU A 263 80.88 -24.79 -45.30
CA GLU A 263 82.32 -25.05 -45.16
C GLU A 263 82.68 -26.46 -45.67
N ILE A 264 81.90 -27.47 -45.32
CA ILE A 264 82.04 -28.84 -45.85
C ILE A 264 81.90 -28.84 -47.37
N VAL A 265 80.95 -28.08 -47.93
CA VAL A 265 80.77 -27.96 -49.38
C VAL A 265 82.00 -27.33 -50.05
N LYS A 266 82.59 -26.27 -49.47
CA LYS A 266 83.86 -25.69 -49.94
C LYS A 266 85.00 -26.69 -49.92
N ILE A 267 85.21 -27.36 -48.79
CA ILE A 267 86.27 -28.38 -48.62
C ILE A 267 86.09 -29.50 -49.66
N LYS A 268 84.86 -29.97 -49.87
CA LYS A 268 84.56 -30.97 -50.92
C LYS A 268 84.92 -30.47 -52.32
N LYS A 269 84.71 -29.19 -52.61
CA LYS A 269 85.05 -28.58 -53.90
C LYS A 269 86.56 -28.47 -54.09
N GLU A 270 87.30 -28.03 -53.07
CA GLU A 270 88.76 -27.97 -53.08
C GLU A 270 89.40 -29.36 -53.23
N ILE A 271 88.89 -30.38 -52.52
CA ILE A 271 89.33 -31.78 -52.70
C ILE A 271 89.13 -32.23 -54.14
N LYS A 272 88.03 -31.84 -54.79
CA LYS A 272 87.75 -32.19 -56.18
C LYS A 272 88.73 -31.51 -57.14
N GLU A 273 88.99 -30.22 -56.96
CA GLU A 273 89.97 -29.46 -57.77
C GLU A 273 91.41 -29.98 -57.58
N LEU A 274 91.80 -30.32 -56.35
CA LEU A 274 93.11 -30.93 -56.06
C LEU A 274 93.24 -32.31 -56.72
N LYS A 275 92.17 -33.11 -56.72
CA LYS A 275 92.14 -34.40 -57.43
C LYS A 275 92.21 -34.25 -58.95
N GLU A 276 91.65 -33.19 -59.51
CA GLU A 276 91.75 -32.89 -60.94
C GLU A 276 93.17 -32.41 -61.34
N LYS A 277 93.90 -31.71 -60.45
CA LYS A 277 95.30 -31.29 -60.68
C LYS A 277 96.35 -32.39 -60.49
N LEU A 278 95.99 -33.49 -59.82
CA LEU A 278 96.84 -34.67 -59.59
C LEU A 278 96.69 -35.75 -60.69
N LYS A 279 95.90 -35.46 -61.71
CA LYS A 279 95.79 -36.23 -62.96
C LYS A 279 96.54 -35.52 -64.08
#